data_AF-A0A3B0J9M5-F1
#
_entry.id   AF-A0A3B0J9M5-F1
#
_cell.length_a   1.000
_cell.length_b   1.000
_cell.length_c   1.000
_cell.angle_alpha   90.00
_cell.angle_beta   90.00
_cell.angle_gamma   90.00
#
_symmetry.space_group_name_H-M   'P 1'
#
loop_
_entity.id
_entity.type
_entity.pdbx_description
1 polymer ?
#
loop_
_entity_poly.entity_id
_entity_poly.type
_entity_poly.pdbx_seq_one_letter_code
_entity_poly.pdbx_strand_id
1 'polypeptide(L)'
;MVGSQIPKNSNGLSLIYIKDKILSNGNIEIQTFHRQHTHLLKDFQNWRVKEIIDGKLVYYADGEQVDIPLSTWLDVRVEMPNDSIWNQQHAKKE
;
A
#
# COMPACT_ATOMS: atom_id res chain seq x y z
N MET A 1 13.90 -10.44 1.65
CA MET A 1 12.88 -9.65 2.39
C MET A 1 12.07 -8.79 1.43
N VAL A 2 10.79 -8.48 1.73
CA VAL A 2 10.02 -7.46 0.99
C VAL A 2 9.99 -6.17 1.82
N GLY A 3 10.41 -5.07 1.21
CA GLY A 3 10.25 -3.73 1.78
C GLY A 3 9.15 -2.98 1.03
N SER A 4 8.31 -2.23 1.74
CA SER A 4 7.27 -1.41 1.12
C SER A 4 7.25 0.00 1.70
N GLN A 5 7.19 1.01 0.83
CA GLN A 5 7.02 2.41 1.23
C GLN A 5 5.62 2.91 0.85
N ILE A 6 4.84 3.23 1.88
CA ILE A 6 3.41 3.56 1.77
C ILE A 6 3.25 5.06 1.47
N PRO A 7 2.28 5.46 0.63
CA PRO A 7 1.99 6.87 0.39
C PRO A 7 1.57 7.59 1.67
N LYS A 8 2.09 8.81 1.84
CA LYS A 8 1.89 9.66 3.01
C LYS A 8 1.39 11.03 2.56
N ASN A 9 0.61 11.69 3.42
CA ASN A 9 0.24 13.09 3.22
C ASN A 9 1.39 14.04 3.58
N SER A 10 1.17 15.34 3.39
CA SER A 10 2.11 16.41 3.73
C SER A 10 2.53 16.46 5.20
N ASN A 11 1.73 15.87 6.10
CA ASN A 11 2.02 15.76 7.53
C ASN A 11 2.77 14.46 7.88
N GLY A 12 3.19 13.67 6.88
CA GLY A 12 3.90 12.41 7.07
C GLY A 12 3.01 11.23 7.51
N LEU A 13 1.69 11.40 7.57
CA LEU A 13 0.75 10.35 7.95
C LEU A 13 0.44 9.46 6.76
N SER A 14 0.51 8.14 6.96
CA SER A 14 0.15 7.16 5.93
C SER A 14 -1.31 7.29 5.50
N LEU A 15 -1.56 7.27 4.20
CA LEU A 15 -2.92 7.40 3.64
C LEU A 15 -3.68 6.07 3.63
N ILE A 16 -2.96 4.96 3.60
CA ILE A 16 -3.49 3.60 3.54
C ILE A 16 -2.72 2.67 4.49
N TYR A 17 -3.33 1.54 4.83
CA TYR A 17 -2.64 0.37 5.36
C TYR A 17 -2.27 -0.57 4.21
N ILE A 18 -1.22 -1.36 4.43
CA ILE A 18 -0.80 -2.42 3.51
C ILE A 18 -0.68 -3.72 4.27
N LYS A 19 -1.16 -4.79 3.64
CA LYS A 19 -0.89 -6.17 4.04
C LYS A 19 -0.27 -6.89 2.85
N ASP A 20 0.94 -7.38 3.00
CA ASP A 20 1.66 -8.12 1.98
C ASP A 20 1.87 -9.59 2.36
N LYS A 21 2.00 -10.44 1.34
CA LYS A 21 2.23 -11.88 1.48
C LYS A 21 2.95 -12.41 0.25
N ILE A 22 3.96 -13.25 0.48
CA ILE A 22 4.51 -14.11 -0.58
C ILE A 22 3.67 -15.39 -0.64
N LEU A 23 3.14 -15.69 -1.83
CA LEU A 23 2.40 -16.91 -2.11
C LEU A 23 3.38 -18.08 -2.35
N SER A 24 2.90 -19.31 -2.18
CA SER A 24 3.73 -20.52 -2.34
C SER A 24 4.32 -20.70 -3.74
N ASN A 25 3.71 -20.07 -4.75
CA ASN A 25 4.20 -20.05 -6.13
C ASN A 25 5.18 -18.89 -6.43
N GLY A 26 5.58 -18.12 -5.41
CA GLY A 26 6.48 -16.98 -5.55
C GLY A 26 5.80 -15.66 -5.94
N ASN A 27 4.49 -15.65 -6.17
CA ASN A 27 3.76 -14.40 -6.42
C ASN A 27 3.70 -13.53 -5.15
N ILE A 28 3.65 -12.22 -5.33
CA ILE A 28 3.48 -11.26 -4.23
C ILE A 28 2.04 -10.77 -4.26
N GLU A 29 1.31 -10.97 -3.16
CA GLU A 29 -0.01 -10.39 -2.94
C GLU A 29 0.14 -9.14 -2.06
N ILE A 30 -0.43 -8.02 -2.51
CA ILE A 30 -0.45 -6.74 -1.78
C ILE A 30 -1.90 -6.28 -1.69
N GLN A 31 -2.38 -6.09 -0.48
CA GLN A 31 -3.73 -5.59 -0.19
C GLN A 31 -3.65 -4.21 0.45
N THR A 32 -4.47 -3.29 -0.03
CA THR A 32 -4.50 -1.88 0.40
C THR A 32 -5.83 -1.56 1.08
N PHE A 33 -5.77 -0.87 2.21
CA PHE A 33 -6.94 -0.52 3.01
C PHE A 33 -6.91 0.96 3.40
N HIS A 34 -8.06 1.60 3.50
CA HIS A 34 -8.19 3.00 3.89
C HIS A 34 -7.77 3.19 5.35
N ARG A 35 -7.15 4.33 5.64
CA ARG A 35 -6.75 4.73 7.00
C ARG A 35 -7.36 6.07 7.35
N GLN A 36 -8.18 6.11 8.39
CA GLN A 36 -9.00 7.27 8.76
C GLN A 36 -8.33 8.20 9.80
N HIS A 37 -7.31 7.74 10.53
CA HIS A 37 -6.65 8.47 11.63
C HIS A 37 -7.64 9.00 12.69
N THR A 38 -8.56 8.15 13.13
CA THR A 38 -9.67 8.49 14.04
C THR A 38 -9.26 9.07 15.40
N HIS A 39 -8.00 8.90 15.80
CA HIS A 39 -7.42 9.48 17.01
C HIS A 39 -7.13 10.99 16.88
N LEU A 40 -7.16 11.56 15.68
CA LEU A 40 -7.00 12.98 15.43
C LEU A 40 -8.35 13.72 15.49
N LEU A 41 -8.27 15.03 15.69
CA LEU A 41 -9.42 15.94 15.58
C LEU A 41 -10.10 15.78 14.22
N LYS A 42 -11.43 15.96 14.17
CA LYS A 42 -12.28 15.64 13.01
C LYS A 42 -11.77 16.22 11.68
N ASP A 43 -11.26 17.44 11.70
CA ASP A 43 -10.78 18.15 10.51
C ASP A 43 -9.41 17.65 10.00
N PHE A 44 -8.69 16.91 10.85
CA PHE A 44 -7.40 16.31 10.54
C PHE A 44 -7.50 14.79 10.30
N GLN A 45 -8.70 14.24 10.37
CA GLN A 45 -8.95 12.85 9.96
C GLN A 45 -8.93 12.74 8.44
N ASN A 46 -8.50 11.59 7.93
CA ASN A 46 -8.34 11.35 6.51
C ASN A 46 -9.67 10.92 5.86
N TRP A 47 -10.70 11.76 5.96
CA TRP A 47 -12.00 11.52 5.31
C TRP A 47 -11.84 11.50 3.79
N ARG A 48 -12.12 10.35 3.17
CA ARG A 48 -12.11 10.19 1.72
C ARG A 48 -13.50 9.79 1.24
N VAL A 49 -14.01 10.54 0.27
CA VAL A 49 -15.26 10.20 -0.41
C VAL A 49 -15.01 8.97 -1.29
N LYS A 50 -15.82 7.94 -1.07
CA LYS A 50 -15.87 6.73 -1.88
C LYS A 50 -16.74 6.94 -3.11
N GLU A 51 -17.95 7.43 -2.88
CA GLU A 51 -18.96 7.62 -3.91
C GLU A 51 -20.01 8.63 -3.47
N ILE A 52 -20.85 9.07 -4.41
CA ILE A 52 -22.01 9.91 -4.15
C ILE A 52 -23.25 9.12 -4.55
N ILE A 53 -24.11 8.82 -3.58
CA ILE A 53 -25.37 8.09 -3.80
C ILE A 53 -26.52 9.02 -3.42
N ASP A 54 -27.45 9.25 -4.35
CA ASP A 54 -28.62 10.13 -4.16
C ASP A 54 -28.26 11.51 -3.57
N GLY A 55 -27.15 12.08 -4.02
CA GLY A 55 -26.64 13.38 -3.57
C GLY A 55 -25.98 13.36 -2.18
N LYS A 56 -25.84 12.20 -1.54
CA LYS A 56 -25.15 12.03 -0.26
C LYS A 56 -23.74 11.48 -0.47
N LEU A 57 -22.77 12.10 0.22
CA LEU A 57 -21.39 11.62 0.24
C LEU A 57 -21.29 10.36 1.09
N VAL A 58 -20.79 9.29 0.49
CA VAL A 58 -20.41 8.07 1.20
C VAL A 58 -18.90 8.07 1.36
N TYR A 59 -18.43 7.91 2.59
CA TYR A 59 -17.01 7.91 2.93
C TYR A 59 -16.52 6.49 3.15
N TYR A 60 -15.23 6.27 2.91
CA TYR A 60 -14.56 5.02 3.31
C TYR A 60 -14.56 4.86 4.84
N ALA A 61 -14.76 3.63 5.31
CA ALA A 61 -14.52 3.26 6.70
C ALA A 61 -13.03 2.96 6.95
N ASP A 62 -12.59 3.07 8.21
CA ASP A 62 -11.21 2.69 8.58
C ASP A 62 -11.01 1.19 8.35
N GLY A 63 -9.93 0.83 7.65
CA GLY A 63 -9.65 -0.56 7.27
C GLY A 63 -10.47 -1.08 6.09
N GLU A 64 -11.31 -0.27 5.44
CA GLU A 64 -12.03 -0.69 4.23
C GLU A 64 -11.07 -0.86 3.06
N GLN A 65 -11.26 -1.90 2.24
CA GLN A 65 -10.42 -2.13 1.07
C GLN A 65 -10.56 -0.98 0.07
N VAL A 66 -9.44 -0.45 -0.41
CA VAL A 66 -9.43 0.72 -1.30
C VAL A 66 -8.27 0.65 -2.28
N ASP A 67 -8.43 1.25 -3.44
CA ASP A 67 -7.34 1.46 -4.38
C ASP A 67 -6.34 2.50 -3.87
N ILE A 68 -5.12 2.43 -4.40
CA ILE A 68 -4.06 3.42 -4.15
C ILE A 68 -4.61 4.82 -4.49
N PRO A 69 -4.51 5.80 -3.56
CA PRO A 69 -5.01 7.14 -3.80
C PRO A 69 -4.41 7.78 -5.07
N LEU A 70 -5.22 8.60 -5.75
CA LEU A 70 -4.76 9.32 -6.94
C LEU A 70 -3.51 10.15 -6.63
N SER A 71 -2.62 10.25 -7.63
CA SER A 71 -1.34 10.97 -7.53
C SER A 71 -0.41 10.44 -6.44
N THR A 72 -0.59 9.18 -6.04
CA THR A 72 0.32 8.48 -5.12
C THR A 72 0.70 7.12 -5.69
N TRP A 73 1.77 6.52 -5.19
CA TRP A 73 2.23 5.20 -5.62
C TRP A 73 2.76 4.41 -4.43
N LEU A 74 2.91 3.11 -4.64
CA LEU A 74 3.53 2.18 -3.69
C LEU A 74 4.88 1.74 -4.26
N ASP A 75 5.95 2.01 -3.53
CA ASP A 75 7.27 1.48 -3.86
C ASP A 75 7.47 0.12 -3.17
N VAL A 76 7.72 -0.91 -3.98
CA VAL A 76 7.97 -2.28 -3.50
C VAL A 76 9.40 -2.66 -3.83
N ARG A 77 10.16 -3.10 -2.82
CA ARG A 77 11.51 -3.64 -2.99
C ARG A 77 11.52 -5.11 -2.65
N VAL A 78 12.04 -5.90 -3.57
CA VAL A 78 12.19 -7.35 -3.42
C VAL A 78 13.66 -7.67 -3.43
N GLU A 79 14.12 -8.34 -2.39
CA GLU A 79 15.47 -8.90 -2.35
C GLU A 79 15.47 -10.28 -3.00
N MET A 80 16.26 -10.44 -4.06
CA MET A 80 16.40 -11.70 -4.78
C MET A 80 17.24 -12.69 -3.95
N PRO A 81 16.79 -13.96 -3.78
CA PRO A 81 17.58 -14.99 -3.13
C PRO A 81 18.93 -15.22 -3.81
N ASN A 82 19.98 -15.54 -3.06
CA ASN A 82 21.33 -15.78 -3.60
C ASN A 82 21.38 -16.90 -4.64
N ASP A 83 20.53 -17.91 -4.49
CA ASP A 83 20.37 -19.03 -5.41
C ASP A 83 19.38 -18.74 -6.56
N SER A 84 18.87 -17.51 -6.67
CA SER A 84 18.01 -17.13 -7.80
C SER A 84 18.74 -17.24 -9.14
N ILE A 85 18.01 -17.59 -10.20
CA ILE A 85 18.55 -17.72 -11.56
C ILE A 85 19.30 -16.44 -11.99
N TRP A 86 18.78 -15.27 -11.59
CA TRP A 86 19.40 -13.99 -11.87
C TRP A 86 20.78 -13.88 -11.20
N ASN A 87 20.87 -14.11 -9.88
CA ASN A 87 22.14 -14.06 -9.14
C ASN A 87 23.16 -15.08 -9.68
N GLN A 88 22.70 -16.30 -10.01
CA GLN A 88 23.56 -17.32 -10.62
C GLN A 88 24.10 -16.93 -12.00
N GLN A 89 23.34 -16.18 -12.81
CA GLN A 89 23.79 -15.71 -14.12
C GLN A 89 24.81 -14.57 -14.02
N HIS A 90 24.67 -13.68 -13.04
CA HIS A 90 25.62 -12.59 -12.81
C HIS A 90 26.92 -13.08 -12.19
N ALA A 91 26.87 -14.03 -11.25
CA ALA A 91 28.07 -14.65 -10.68
C ALA A 91 28.92 -15.46 -11.68
N LYS A 92 28.37 -15.83 -12.85
CA LYS A 92 29.10 -16.52 -13.94
C LYS A 92 29.75 -15.56 -14.94
N LYS A 93 29.43 -14.27 -14.89
CA LYS A 93 29.98 -13.24 -15.79
C LYS A 93 31.18 -12.50 -15.18
N GLU A 94 31.41 -12.67 -13.89
CA GLU A 94 32.63 -12.29 -13.18
C GLU A 94 33.63 -13.45 -13.21
#